data_AF-A1RRR4-F1
#
_entry.id   AF-A1RRR4-F1
#
_cell.length_a   1.000
_cell.length_b   1.000
_cell.length_c   1.000
_cell.angle_alpha   90.00
_cell.angle_beta   90.00
_cell.angle_gamma   90.00
#
_symmetry.space_group_name_H-M   'P 1'
#
loop_
_entity.id
_entity.type
_entity.pdbx_description
1 polymer ?
#
loop_
_entity_poly.entity_id
_entity_poly.type
_entity_poly.pdbx_seq_one_letter_code
_entity_poly.pdbx_strand_id
1 'polypeptide(L)' 'MTQIVGLLGLLLIASAWAVNIARKSPPPPLDLTLLYLLGSVVLTVYALILGDIIFTVLNAVSSMLSLINLLRALRIKNQG' A
#
# COMPACT_ATOMS: atom_id res chain seq x y z
N MET A 1 15.11 -19.07 5.46
CA MET A 1 14.31 -18.75 6.67
C MET A 1 13.80 -17.31 6.62
N THR A 2 14.67 -16.29 6.51
CA THR A 2 14.29 -14.87 6.42
C THR A 2 13.35 -14.53 5.25
N GLN A 3 13.56 -15.11 4.06
CA GLN A 3 12.68 -14.83 2.91
C GLN A 3 11.25 -15.35 3.07
N ILE A 4 11.03 -16.47 3.77
CA ILE A 4 9.68 -16.99 4.03
C ILE A 4 8.93 -16.01 4.93
N VAL A 5 9.58 -15.52 5.98
CA VAL A 5 9.00 -14.51 6.88
C VAL A 5 8.69 -13.22 6.12
N GLY A 6 9.59 -12.78 5.24
CA GLY A 6 9.37 -11.61 4.39
C GLY A 6 8.17 -11.78 3.44
N LEU A 7 8.06 -12.94 2.78
CA LEU A 7 6.93 -13.26 1.90
C LEU A 7 5.61 -13.33 2.67
N LEU A 8 5.60 -13.93 3.86
CA LEU A 8 4.41 -13.95 4.73
C LEU A 8 4.00 -12.53 5.13
N GLY A 9 4.95 -11.70 5.55
CA GLY A 9 4.69 -10.29 5.86
C GLY A 9 4.11 -9.53 4.66
N LEU A 10 4.70 -9.72 3.48
CA LEU A 10 4.20 -9.14 2.23
C LEU A 10 2.75 -9.54 1.95
N LEU A 11 2.46 -10.84 1.99
CA LEU A 11 1.13 -11.37 1.72
C LEU A 11 0.09 -10.82 2.70
N LEU A 12 0.42 -10.77 3.99
CA LEU A 12 -0.49 -10.26 5.02
C LEU A 12 -0.78 -8.77 4.84
N ILE A 13 0.23 -7.94 4.61
CA ILE A 13 0.05 -6.48 4.42
C ILE A 13 -0.71 -6.19 3.12
N ALA A 14 -0.32 -6.81 2.01
CA ALA A 14 -1.03 -6.65 0.74
C ALA A 14 -2.50 -7.08 0.86
N SER A 15 -2.74 -8.20 1.57
CA SER A 15 -4.10 -8.69 1.82
C SER A 15 -4.91 -7.75 2.70
N ALA A 16 -4.33 -7.12 3.72
CA ALA A 16 -5.04 -6.15 4.56
C ALA A 16 -5.60 -4.98 3.73
N TRP A 17 -4.79 -4.44 2.83
CA TRP A 17 -5.21 -3.39 1.90
C TRP A 17 -6.27 -3.88 0.90
N ALA A 18 -6.07 -5.07 0.32
CA ALA A 18 -7.01 -5.65 -0.63
C ALA A 18 -8.37 -5.94 0.02
N VAL A 19 -8.38 -6.46 1.26
CA VAL A 19 -9.59 -6.73 2.04
C VAL A 19 -10.34 -5.43 2.35
N ASN A 20 -9.64 -4.33 2.69
CA ASN A 20 -10.26 -3.02 2.90
C ASN A 20 -11.03 -2.55 1.66
N ILE A 21 -10.47 -2.77 0.46
CA ILE A 21 -11.10 -2.43 -0.81
C ILE A 21 -12.27 -3.38 -1.09
N ALA A 22 -12.05 -4.69 -0.98
CA ALA A 22 -13.04 -5.72 -1.29
C ALA A 22 -14.29 -5.62 -0.41
N ARG A 23 -14.12 -5.31 0.88
CA ARG A 23 -15.23 -5.10 1.81
C ARG A 23 -15.95 -3.76 1.63
N LYS A 24 -15.48 -2.91 0.71
CA LYS A 24 -15.96 -1.53 0.53
C LYS A 24 -15.94 -0.72 1.83
N SER A 25 -15.05 -1.07 2.75
CA SER A 25 -14.84 -0.33 4.00
C SER A 25 -14.48 1.13 3.69
N PRO A 26 -14.86 2.10 4.53
CA PRO A 26 -14.46 3.49 4.35
C PRO A 26 -12.95 3.60 4.11
N PRO A 27 -12.49 4.35 3.09
CA PRO A 27 -11.07 4.54 2.90
C PRO A 27 -10.48 5.28 4.13
N PRO A 28 -9.20 5.05 4.45
CA PRO A 28 -8.54 5.81 5.51
C PRO A 28 -8.56 7.33 5.22
N PRO A 29 -8.31 8.18 6.24
CA PRO A 29 -8.16 9.62 6.04
C PRO A 29 -7.21 9.97 4.90
N LEU A 30 -7.54 11.04 4.17
CA LEU A 30 -6.92 11.39 2.90
C LEU A 30 -5.46 11.79 3.07
N ASP A 31 -5.17 12.58 4.10
CA ASP A 31 -3.84 12.98 4.55
C ASP A 31 -2.96 11.76 4.88
N LEU A 32 -3.48 10.80 5.66
CA LEU A 32 -2.77 9.57 5.98
C LEU A 32 -2.51 8.72 4.75
N THR A 33 -3.50 8.58 3.86
CA THR A 33 -3.39 7.79 2.64
C THR A 33 -2.36 8.40 1.68
N LEU A 34 -2.31 9.73 1.59
CA LEU A 34 -1.34 10.44 0.76
C LEU A 34 0.09 10.27 1.30
N LEU A 35 0.30 10.44 2.61
CA LEU A 35 1.61 10.20 3.23
C LEU A 35 2.08 8.77 3.03
N TYR A 36 1.17 7.79 3.17
CA TYR A 36 1.48 6.38 2.95
C TYR A 36 1.85 6.10 1.50
N LEU A 37 1.12 6.67 0.53
CA LEU A 37 1.43 6.54 -0.90
C LEU A 37 2.83 7.09 -1.21
N LEU A 38 3.11 8.32 -0.78
CA LEU A 38 4.42 8.94 -1.04
C LEU A 38 5.56 8.16 -0.38
N GLY A 39 5.38 7.75 0.88
CA GLY A 39 6.37 6.95 1.60
C GLY A 39 6.63 5.60 0.91
N SER A 40 5.59 4.89 0.50
CA SER A 40 5.73 3.60 -0.18
C SER A 40 6.37 3.71 -1.57
N VAL A 41 6.11 4.78 -2.32
CA VAL A 41 6.81 5.04 -3.59
C VAL A 41 8.31 5.26 -3.37
N VAL A 42 8.67 6.11 -2.40
CA VAL A 42 10.08 6.38 -2.06
C VAL A 42 10.78 5.10 -1.58
N LEU A 43 10.12 4.31 -0.74
CA LEU A 43 10.65 3.03 -0.26
C LEU A 43 10.76 1.98 -1.37
N THR A 44 9.91 2.01 -2.39
CA THR A 44 10.04 1.15 -3.57
C THR A 44 11.34 1.45 -4.32
N VAL A 45 11.61 2.74 -4.58
CA VAL A 45 12.86 3.16 -5.24
C VAL A 45 14.07 2.77 -4.40
N TYR A 46 14.02 2.99 -3.08
CA TYR A 46 15.07 2.59 -2.16
C TYR A 46 15.32 1.07 -2.18
N ALA A 47 14.26 0.26 -2.16
CA ALA A 47 14.36 -1.20 -2.20
C ALA A 47 14.95 -1.71 -3.51
N LEU A 48 14.60 -1.07 -4.63
CA LEU A 48 15.20 -1.36 -5.94
C LEU A 48 16.71 -1.11 -5.95
N ILE A 49 17.16 0.00 -5.34
CA ILE A 49 18.59 0.33 -5.19
C ILE A 49 19.32 -0.74 -4.37
N LEU A 50 18.66 -1.28 -3.33
CA LEU A 50 19.22 -2.35 -2.50
C LEU A 50 19.15 -3.74 -3.14
N GLY A 51 18.40 -3.92 -4.23
CA GLY A 51 18.10 -5.24 -4.79
C GLY A 51 17.22 -6.13 -3.90
N ASP A 52 16.49 -5.55 -2.93
CA ASP A 52 15.58 -6.30 -2.06
C ASP A 52 14.23 -6.51 -2.74
N ILE A 53 14.04 -7.68 -3.34
CA ILE A 53 12.83 -8.00 -4.09
C ILE A 53 11.58 -8.06 -3.21
N ILE A 54 11.67 -8.53 -1.97
CA ILE A 54 10.51 -8.67 -1.09
C ILE A 54 10.05 -7.27 -0.68
N PHE A 55 10.97 -6.42 -0.25
CA PHE A 55 10.65 -5.05 0.15
C PHE A 55 10.19 -4.21 -1.05
N THR A 56 10.77 -4.44 -2.24
CA THR A 56 10.33 -3.81 -3.49
C THR A 56 8.88 -4.15 -3.81
N VAL A 57 8.53 -5.45 -3.86
CA VAL A 57 7.17 -5.87 -4.22
C VAL A 57 6.17 -5.43 -3.16
N LEU A 58 6.51 -5.54 -1.87
CA LEU A 58 5.64 -5.07 -0.78
C LEU A 58 5.30 -3.59 -0.94
N ASN A 59 6.29 -2.73 -1.16
CA ASN A 59 6.07 -1.29 -1.27
C ASN A 59 5.39 -0.91 -2.60
N ALA A 60 5.70 -1.59 -3.71
CA ALA A 60 5.04 -1.35 -4.99
C ALA A 60 3.54 -1.68 -4.92
N VAL A 61 3.19 -2.85 -4.36
CA VAL A 61 1.78 -3.24 -4.15
C VAL A 61 1.09 -2.31 -3.16
N SER A 62 1.76 -1.95 -2.06
CA SER A 62 1.25 -0.97 -1.09
C SER A 62 0.98 0.41 -1.71
N SER A 63 1.86 0.87 -2.61
CA SER A 63 1.69 2.12 -3.36
C SER A 63 0.47 2.05 -4.27
N MET A 64 0.31 0.95 -5.02
CA MET A 64 -0.84 0.76 -5.91
C MET A 64 -2.17 0.71 -5.14
N LEU A 65 -2.23 -0.05 -4.04
CA LEU A 65 -3.44 -0.20 -3.24
C LEU A 65 -3.79 1.07 -2.45
N SER A 66 -2.79 1.81 -1.97
CA SER A 66 -3.03 3.12 -1.32
C SER A 66 -3.49 4.17 -2.33
N LEU A 67 -2.97 4.17 -3.57
CA LEU A 67 -3.48 5.02 -4.64
C LEU A 67 -4.97 4.74 -4.93
N ILE A 68 -5.37 3.47 -4.99
CA ILE A 68 -6.79 3.11 -5.15
C ILE A 68 -7.63 3.68 -3.99
N ASN A 69 -7.16 3.57 -2.75
CA ASN A 69 -7.88 4.14 -1.60
C ASN A 69 -7.90 5.67 -1.59
N LEU A 70 -6.84 6.33 -2.07
CA LEU A 70 -6.78 7.78 -2.21
C LEU A 70 -7.85 8.26 -3.21
N LEU A 71 -7.96 7.59 -4.36
CA LEU A 71 -8.99 7.89 -5.36
C LEU A 71 -10.41 7.67 -4.80
N ARG A 72 -10.61 6.61 -4.00
CA ARG A 72 -11.89 6.38 -3.29
C ARG A 72 -12.20 7.49 -2.29
N ALA A 73 -11.22 7.92 -1.50
CA ALA A 73 -11.37 8.99 -0.51
C ALA A 73 -11.70 10.33 -1.17
N LEU A 74 -11.01 10.67 -2.26
CA LEU A 74 -11.27 11.88 -3.06
C LEU A 74 -12.69 11.89 -3.63
N ARG A 75 -13.18 10.74 -4.12
CA ARG A 75 -14.55 10.62 -4.64
C ARG A 75 -15.59 10.89 -3.56
N ILE A 76 -15.40 10.37 -2.35
CA ILE A 76 -16.32 10.58 -1.23
C ILE A 76 -16.29 12.04 -0.77
N LYS A 77 -15.09 12.64 -0.67
CA LYS A 77 -14.95 14.06 -0.28
C LYS A 77 -15.66 15.00 -1.25
N ASN A 78 -15.65 14.70 -2.55
CA ASN A 78 -16.34 15.52 -3.56
C ASN A 78 -17.87 15.34 -3.58
N GLN A 79 -18.40 14.34 -2.86
CA GLN A 79 -19.84 14.06 -2.78
C GLN A 79 -20.50 14.62 -1.52
N GLY A 80 -19.72 15.07 -0.53
CA GLY A 80 -20.20 15.75 0.68
C GLY A 80 -19.94 17.24 0.61
#